data_AF-A0A3D2IPW1-F1
#
_entry.id   AF-A0A3D2IPW1-F1
#
_cell.length_a   1.000
_cell.length_b   1.000
_cell.length_c   1.000
_cell.angle_alpha   90.00
_cell.angle_beta   90.00
_cell.angle_gamma   90.00
#
_symmetry.space_group_name_H-M   'P 1'
#
loop_
_entity.id
_entity.type
_entity.pdbx_description
1 polymer ?
#
loop_
_entity_poly.entity_id
_entity_poly.type
_entity_poly.pdbx_seq_one_letter_code
_entity_poly.pdbx_strand_id
1 'polypeptide(L)'
;MYVTTRAVKSAPIHSITRYHMNSTNREEQILQAASSYPLGENGADLTHFPQPLSERLKELCAGAGYPGDGAWNAYVCSWLLTDYYPDSQETASFRAERKAAVLFYLDVLNALFDREERLLGRGKTRSLVFLDTDEAKGYECSAAYLRLLRCLKEEYLYAFMRLHRVVTGFDTLGHISGVSYLTACIAKQLLQTEVRVDPALACGAAILHDIGKYGCRPEETDRVAYLHYYYTYEYARRKNLGQLGIIASAHSVWDLELENLSVESLLLIYADFRVKSMRGKDGSEKVCFWSLDQSYDIILGKLDNVDENKRRRYAKVYAKLKDFEDYLVFLGVSVEPENTA
;
A
#
# COMPACT_ATOMS: atom_id res chain seq x y z
N MET A 1 31.72 34.51 -10.67
CA MET A 1 32.30 33.38 -9.91
C MET A 1 31.59 32.12 -10.35
N TYR A 2 32.21 31.34 -11.22
CA TYR A 2 31.63 30.10 -11.74
C TYR A 2 31.73 29.02 -10.66
N VAL A 3 30.60 28.66 -10.05
CA VAL A 3 30.52 27.50 -9.17
C VAL A 3 30.31 26.28 -10.06
N THR A 4 31.37 25.52 -10.23
CA THR A 4 31.39 24.22 -10.90
C THR A 4 30.44 23.26 -10.19
N THR A 5 29.36 22.88 -10.84
CA THR A 5 28.49 21.75 -10.45
C THR A 5 29.29 20.46 -10.60
N ARG A 6 29.77 19.91 -9.48
CA ARG A 6 30.20 18.51 -9.42
C ARG A 6 28.96 17.64 -9.66
N ALA A 7 28.88 17.04 -10.84
CA ALA A 7 27.95 15.97 -11.13
C ALA A 7 28.22 14.82 -10.14
N VAL A 8 27.33 14.66 -9.16
CA VAL A 8 27.25 13.45 -8.35
C VAL A 8 26.76 12.36 -9.29
N LYS A 9 27.65 11.49 -9.73
CA LYS A 9 27.28 10.25 -10.42
C LYS A 9 26.48 9.39 -9.43
N SER A 10 25.16 9.43 -9.52
CA SER A 10 24.29 8.44 -8.86
C SER A 10 24.54 7.10 -9.55
N ALA A 11 25.23 6.18 -8.87
CA ALA A 11 25.26 4.79 -9.29
C ALA A 11 23.83 4.22 -9.18
N PRO A 12 23.32 3.51 -10.20
CA PRO A 12 22.03 2.87 -10.10
C PRO A 12 22.14 1.72 -9.10
N ILE A 13 21.56 1.88 -7.91
CA ILE A 13 21.46 0.80 -6.93
C ILE A 13 20.33 -0.12 -7.40
N HIS A 14 20.75 -1.30 -7.87
CA HIS A 14 19.98 -2.54 -8.05
C HIS A 14 18.59 -2.41 -8.66
N SER A 15 18.51 -2.36 -10.00
CA SER A 15 17.32 -2.86 -10.67
C SER A 15 17.03 -4.29 -10.19
N ILE A 16 15.78 -4.56 -9.81
CA ILE A 16 15.25 -5.91 -9.54
C ILE A 16 15.22 -6.65 -10.88
N THR A 17 16.39 -6.95 -11.44
CA THR A 17 16.53 -7.76 -12.64
C THR A 17 16.68 -9.20 -12.19
N ARG A 18 15.70 -10.04 -12.52
CA ARG A 18 15.69 -11.47 -12.23
C ARG A 18 16.95 -12.10 -12.88
N TYR A 19 17.87 -12.61 -12.07
CA TYR A 19 18.97 -13.44 -12.57
C TYR A 19 18.41 -14.82 -12.94
N HIS A 20 18.62 -15.25 -14.18
CA HIS A 20 18.35 -16.62 -14.62
C HIS A 20 19.47 -17.56 -14.12
N MET A 21 19.21 -18.30 -13.04
CA MET A 21 19.87 -19.56 -12.71
C MET A 21 18.87 -20.70 -12.90
N ASN A 22 19.34 -21.88 -13.35
CA ASN A 22 18.58 -23.12 -13.66
C ASN A 22 17.11 -23.09 -13.16
N SER A 23 16.20 -22.68 -14.04
CA SER A 23 14.87 -22.17 -13.67
C SER A 23 13.94 -23.20 -13.07
N THR A 24 14.01 -24.46 -13.51
CA THR A 24 13.03 -25.50 -13.14
C THR A 24 13.11 -25.91 -11.67
N ASN A 25 14.32 -26.14 -11.12
CA ASN A 25 14.49 -26.57 -9.74
C ASN A 25 14.11 -25.46 -8.74
N ARG A 26 14.39 -24.20 -9.06
CA ARG A 26 14.05 -23.06 -8.20
C ARG A 26 12.54 -22.84 -8.13
N GLU A 27 11.85 -22.94 -9.25
CA GLU A 27 10.39 -22.78 -9.31
C GLU A 27 9.67 -23.87 -8.52
N GLU A 28 10.11 -25.13 -8.66
CA GLU A 28 9.59 -26.25 -7.86
C GLU A 28 9.78 -26.01 -6.35
N GLN A 29 10.96 -25.56 -5.92
CA GLN A 29 11.23 -25.22 -4.52
C GLN A 29 10.29 -24.12 -4.01
N ILE A 30 10.05 -23.09 -4.83
CA ILE A 30 9.15 -21.98 -4.48
C ILE A 30 7.72 -22.49 -4.28
N LEU A 31 7.21 -23.26 -5.23
CA LEU A 31 5.85 -23.78 -5.18
C LEU A 31 5.67 -24.79 -4.05
N GLN A 32 6.67 -25.62 -3.77
CA GLN A 32 6.66 -26.57 -2.66
C GLN A 32 6.64 -25.84 -1.30
N ALA A 33 7.48 -24.82 -1.14
CA ALA A 33 7.51 -24.01 0.08
C ALA A 33 6.19 -23.27 0.31
N ALA A 34 5.62 -22.64 -0.72
CA ALA A 34 4.35 -21.92 -0.62
C ALA A 34 3.14 -22.83 -0.39
N SER A 35 3.13 -24.04 -0.98
CA SER A 35 2.02 -24.99 -0.82
C SER A 35 2.01 -25.68 0.54
N SER A 36 3.18 -25.91 1.13
CA SER A 36 3.31 -26.55 2.45
C SER A 36 3.07 -25.60 3.63
N TYR A 37 3.18 -24.28 3.43
CA TYR A 37 2.95 -23.32 4.52
C TYR A 37 1.47 -23.30 4.96
N PRO A 38 1.16 -23.33 6.27
CA PRO A 38 -0.21 -23.33 6.75
C PRO A 38 -0.93 -22.01 6.48
N LEU A 39 -2.24 -22.09 6.21
CA LEU A 39 -3.12 -20.94 6.07
C LEU A 39 -4.22 -21.03 7.14
N GLY A 40 -4.38 -19.98 7.94
CA GLY A 40 -5.52 -19.83 8.83
C GLY A 40 -6.68 -19.11 8.13
N GLU A 41 -7.79 -18.90 8.85
CA GLU A 41 -8.97 -18.17 8.35
C GLU A 41 -8.62 -16.74 7.91
N ASN A 42 -7.64 -16.12 8.57
CA ASN A 42 -7.16 -14.76 8.29
C ASN A 42 -5.94 -14.72 7.35
N GLY A 43 -5.64 -15.83 6.66
CA GLY A 43 -4.49 -15.95 5.76
C GLY A 43 -3.23 -16.50 6.42
N ALA A 44 -2.09 -16.31 5.76
CA ALA A 44 -0.78 -16.73 6.26
C ALA A 44 -0.29 -15.83 7.41
N ASP A 45 0.05 -16.45 8.55
CA ASP A 45 0.82 -15.81 9.62
C ASP A 45 2.29 -15.75 9.20
N LEU A 46 2.84 -14.55 9.04
CA LEU A 46 4.22 -14.35 8.58
C LEU A 46 5.23 -14.19 9.71
N THR A 47 4.80 -14.25 10.98
CA THR A 47 5.65 -14.06 12.17
C THR A 47 6.81 -15.05 12.19
N HIS A 48 6.54 -16.30 11.81
CA HIS A 48 7.50 -17.39 11.80
C HIS A 48 7.80 -17.92 10.38
N PHE A 49 7.41 -17.19 9.34
CA PHE A 49 7.58 -17.59 7.94
C PHE A 49 9.04 -17.88 7.51
N PRO A 50 10.09 -17.24 8.07
CA PRO A 50 11.48 -17.62 7.78
C PRO A 50 11.84 -19.05 8.22
N GLN A 51 11.26 -19.56 9.30
CA GLN A 51 11.66 -20.83 9.93
C GLN A 51 11.67 -22.04 8.98
N PRO A 52 10.60 -22.34 8.21
CA PRO A 52 10.63 -23.45 7.26
C PRO A 52 11.61 -23.26 6.10
N LEU A 53 12.13 -22.05 5.88
CA LEU A 53 13.04 -21.72 4.78
C LEU A 53 14.50 -21.60 5.25
N SER A 54 14.76 -21.69 6.56
CA SER A 54 16.04 -21.35 7.20
C SER A 54 17.25 -21.98 6.55
N GLU A 55 17.24 -23.29 6.32
CA GLU A 55 18.38 -24.00 5.72
C GLU A 55 18.67 -23.49 4.31
N ARG A 56 17.61 -23.31 3.50
CA ARG A 56 17.76 -22.77 2.15
C ARG A 56 18.23 -21.32 2.15
N LEU A 57 17.75 -20.50 3.08
CA LEU A 57 18.20 -19.11 3.23
C LEU A 57 19.66 -19.04 3.65
N LYS A 58 20.13 -19.91 4.55
CA LYS A 58 21.54 -20.01 4.96
C LYS A 58 22.44 -20.37 3.79
N GLU A 59 22.06 -21.38 3.00
CA GLU A 59 22.78 -21.77 1.78
C GLU A 59 22.89 -20.59 0.80
N LEU A 60 21.78 -19.92 0.52
CA LEU A 60 21.71 -18.81 -0.43
C LEU A 60 22.42 -17.54 0.07
N CYS A 61 22.68 -17.41 1.37
CA CYS A 61 23.48 -16.33 1.92
C CYS A 61 25.00 -16.51 1.68
N ALA A 62 25.45 -17.66 1.14
CA ALA A 62 26.81 -17.89 0.64
C ALA A 62 27.96 -17.41 1.56
N GLY A 63 27.81 -17.56 2.88
CA GLY A 63 28.83 -17.17 3.86
C GLY A 63 28.74 -15.72 4.38
N ALA A 64 27.83 -14.90 3.86
CA ALA A 64 27.57 -13.53 4.34
C ALA A 64 26.88 -13.45 5.72
N GLY A 65 26.66 -14.61 6.36
CA GLY A 65 25.92 -14.78 7.61
C GLY A 65 24.41 -14.62 7.40
N TYR A 66 23.64 -15.62 7.85
CA TYR A 66 22.19 -15.53 7.94
C TYR A 66 21.81 -14.79 9.24
N PRO A 67 21.05 -13.68 9.19
CA PRO A 67 20.65 -12.91 10.38
C PRO A 67 19.87 -13.71 11.45
N GLY A 68 19.33 -14.89 11.09
CA GLY A 68 18.45 -15.68 11.93
C GLY A 68 16.97 -15.41 11.66
N ASP A 69 16.12 -16.38 12.00
CA ASP A 69 14.70 -16.37 11.66
C ASP A 69 13.97 -15.16 12.25
N GLY A 70 14.30 -14.80 13.49
CA GLY A 70 13.69 -13.66 14.19
C GLY A 70 14.04 -12.29 13.60
N ALA A 71 15.11 -12.18 12.79
CA ALA A 71 15.56 -10.93 12.20
C ALA A 71 15.36 -10.87 10.67
N TRP A 72 15.04 -12.00 10.03
CA TRP A 72 14.98 -12.09 8.57
C TRP A 72 13.89 -11.21 7.95
N ASN A 73 12.69 -11.17 8.54
CA ASN A 73 11.60 -10.30 8.08
C ASN A 73 12.01 -8.82 8.08
N ALA A 74 12.58 -8.34 9.18
CA ALA A 74 13.05 -6.96 9.31
C ALA A 74 14.17 -6.64 8.31
N TYR A 75 15.09 -7.59 8.09
CA TYR A 75 16.16 -7.45 7.11
C TYR A 75 15.60 -7.31 5.68
N VAL A 76 14.64 -8.15 5.28
CA VAL A 76 14.00 -8.09 3.95
C VAL A 76 13.21 -6.78 3.77
N CYS A 77 12.47 -6.33 4.78
CA CYS A 77 11.78 -5.04 4.75
C CYS A 77 12.77 -3.88 4.54
N SER A 78 13.87 -3.85 5.32
CA SER A 78 14.91 -2.83 5.19
C SER A 78 15.56 -2.86 3.81
N TRP A 79 15.77 -4.06 3.24
CA TRP A 79 16.29 -4.23 1.89
C TRP A 79 15.38 -3.61 0.83
N LEU A 80 14.07 -3.89 0.88
CA LEU A 80 13.10 -3.32 -0.06
C LEU A 80 12.94 -1.80 0.10
N LEU A 81 13.00 -1.29 1.34
CA LEU A 81 12.92 0.14 1.60
C LEU A 81 14.03 0.94 0.94
N THR A 82 15.23 0.37 0.71
CA THR A 82 16.27 1.09 -0.04
C THR A 82 15.97 1.29 -1.51
N ASP A 83 15.19 0.40 -2.12
CA ASP A 83 14.75 0.59 -3.50
C ASP A 83 13.61 1.62 -3.56
N TYR A 84 12.66 1.53 -2.62
CA TYR A 84 11.47 2.38 -2.60
C TYR A 84 11.80 3.81 -2.14
N TYR A 85 12.64 3.95 -1.13
CA TYR A 85 12.98 5.20 -0.43
C TYR A 85 14.47 5.24 -0.06
N PRO A 86 15.39 5.31 -1.04
CA PRO A 86 16.84 5.27 -0.75
C PRO A 86 17.33 6.44 0.08
N ASP A 87 16.62 7.56 0.02
CA ASP A 87 16.95 8.75 0.78
C ASP A 87 16.39 8.71 2.21
N SER A 88 15.60 7.70 2.61
CA SER A 88 14.92 7.69 3.92
C SER A 88 15.59 6.85 5.01
N GLN A 89 16.60 6.03 4.71
CA GLN A 89 17.24 5.21 5.73
C GLN A 89 18.76 5.35 5.75
N GLU A 90 19.34 5.30 6.96
CA GLU A 90 20.71 4.81 7.11
C GLU A 90 20.75 3.41 6.52
N THR A 91 21.59 3.22 5.51
CA THR A 91 21.67 1.97 4.77
C THR A 91 22.17 0.87 5.72
N ALA A 92 21.23 0.18 6.41
CA ALA A 92 21.54 -0.98 7.24
C ALA A 92 22.45 -1.92 6.44
N SER A 93 23.49 -2.49 7.05
CA SER A 93 24.61 -3.14 6.36
C SER A 93 24.18 -4.13 5.25
N PHE A 94 23.96 -3.62 4.04
CA PHE A 94 23.48 -4.43 2.93
C PHE A 94 24.62 -5.27 2.42
N ARG A 95 24.36 -6.57 2.33
CA ARG A 95 25.30 -7.54 1.78
C ARG A 95 24.73 -8.00 0.45
N ALA A 96 25.39 -7.62 -0.64
CA ALA A 96 25.00 -8.01 -2.00
C ALA A 96 24.89 -9.53 -2.14
N GLU A 97 25.69 -10.26 -1.35
CA GLU A 97 25.73 -11.70 -1.23
C GLU A 97 24.42 -12.32 -0.71
N ARG A 98 23.57 -11.54 0.00
CA ARG A 98 22.25 -12.00 0.48
C ARG A 98 21.14 -11.80 -0.55
N LYS A 99 21.40 -11.15 -1.69
CA LYS A 99 20.37 -10.83 -2.70
C LYS A 99 19.62 -12.06 -3.19
N ALA A 100 20.32 -13.17 -3.42
CA ALA A 100 19.69 -14.42 -3.89
C ALA A 100 18.69 -14.98 -2.87
N ALA A 101 19.05 -14.95 -1.57
CA ALA A 101 18.18 -15.38 -0.48
C ALA A 101 16.94 -14.48 -0.34
N VAL A 102 17.11 -13.15 -0.44
CA VAL A 102 16.01 -12.18 -0.38
C VAL A 102 15.02 -12.41 -1.53
N LEU A 103 15.51 -12.53 -2.77
CA LEU A 103 14.63 -12.76 -3.93
C LEU A 103 13.93 -14.11 -3.88
N PHE A 104 14.61 -15.17 -3.43
CA PHE A 104 13.96 -16.46 -3.19
C PHE A 104 12.83 -16.34 -2.18
N TYR A 105 13.10 -15.72 -1.02
CA TYR A 105 12.10 -15.51 0.02
C TYR A 105 10.86 -14.74 -0.47
N LEU A 106 11.07 -13.67 -1.22
CA LEU A 106 10.00 -12.84 -1.78
C LEU A 106 9.18 -13.57 -2.86
N ASP A 107 9.82 -14.43 -3.65
CA ASP A 107 9.09 -15.28 -4.61
C ASP A 107 8.23 -16.34 -3.92
N VAL A 108 8.70 -16.93 -2.81
CA VAL A 108 7.86 -17.84 -1.99
C VAL A 108 6.68 -17.08 -1.40
N LEU A 109 6.88 -15.86 -0.88
CA LEU A 109 5.77 -15.02 -0.39
C LEU A 109 4.75 -14.72 -1.48
N ASN A 110 5.21 -14.34 -2.68
CA ASN A 110 4.32 -14.11 -3.83
C ASN A 110 3.49 -15.36 -4.17
N ALA A 111 4.12 -16.54 -4.22
CA ALA A 111 3.41 -17.79 -4.49
C ALA A 111 2.44 -18.18 -3.35
N LEU A 112 2.82 -17.89 -2.10
CA LEU A 112 1.96 -18.10 -0.93
C LEU A 112 0.72 -17.20 -0.99
N PHE A 113 0.88 -15.93 -1.34
CA PHE A 113 -0.26 -15.01 -1.45
C PHE A 113 -1.17 -15.34 -2.63
N ASP A 114 -0.61 -15.79 -3.76
CA ASP A 114 -1.43 -16.30 -4.87
C ASP A 114 -2.27 -17.52 -4.43
N ARG A 115 -1.70 -18.40 -3.59
CA ARG A 115 -2.42 -19.54 -3.01
C ARG A 115 -3.47 -19.09 -1.99
N GLU A 116 -3.12 -18.16 -1.12
CA GLU A 116 -4.03 -17.57 -0.12
C GLU A 116 -5.26 -16.99 -0.81
N GLU A 117 -5.07 -16.19 -1.86
CA GLU A 117 -6.15 -15.60 -2.64
C GLU A 117 -7.04 -16.66 -3.30
N ARG A 118 -6.44 -17.70 -3.91
CA ARG A 118 -7.22 -18.78 -4.55
C ARG A 118 -8.09 -19.56 -3.55
N LEU A 119 -7.62 -19.75 -2.31
CA LEU A 119 -8.29 -20.60 -1.32
C LEU A 119 -9.25 -19.82 -0.41
N LEU A 120 -8.91 -18.57 -0.05
CA LEU A 120 -9.65 -17.76 0.91
C LEU A 120 -10.34 -16.55 0.27
N GLY A 121 -10.15 -16.32 -1.02
CA GLY A 121 -10.60 -15.12 -1.72
C GLY A 121 -9.85 -13.86 -1.26
N ARG A 122 -10.26 -12.71 -1.81
CA ARG A 122 -9.79 -11.40 -1.36
C ARG A 122 -10.69 -10.88 -0.24
N GLY A 123 -10.08 -10.50 0.88
CA GLY A 123 -10.78 -9.85 1.99
C GLY A 123 -10.65 -8.34 1.91
N LYS A 124 -11.70 -7.61 2.32
CA LYS A 124 -11.81 -6.14 2.21
C LYS A 124 -10.66 -5.37 2.86
N THR A 125 -10.13 -5.89 3.96
CA THR A 125 -9.02 -5.29 4.72
C THR A 125 -7.81 -6.23 4.82
N ARG A 126 -7.89 -7.44 4.26
CA ARG A 126 -6.78 -8.41 4.29
C ARG A 126 -5.87 -8.28 3.06
N SER A 127 -6.47 -7.95 1.91
CA SER A 127 -5.82 -7.96 0.60
C SER A 127 -6.30 -6.78 -0.22
N LEU A 128 -5.42 -6.22 -1.05
CA LEU A 128 -5.82 -5.23 -2.04
C LEU A 128 -6.88 -5.83 -2.97
N VAL A 129 -7.86 -5.05 -3.40
CA VAL A 129 -8.82 -5.48 -4.43
C VAL A 129 -8.43 -4.78 -5.72
N PHE A 130 -8.20 -5.57 -6.76
CA PHE A 130 -7.80 -5.05 -8.06
C PHE A 130 -9.00 -5.03 -9.00
N LEU A 131 -9.04 -4.01 -9.85
CA LEU A 131 -9.76 -4.10 -11.11
C LEU A 131 -9.20 -5.27 -11.92
N ASP A 132 -10.08 -6.02 -12.56
CA ASP A 132 -9.63 -7.01 -13.53
C ASP A 132 -8.99 -6.33 -14.76
N THR A 133 -8.39 -7.14 -15.63
CA THR A 133 -7.62 -6.62 -16.76
C THR A 133 -8.49 -5.91 -17.79
N ASP A 134 -9.78 -6.22 -17.88
CA ASP A 134 -10.71 -5.58 -18.82
C ASP A 134 -11.33 -4.33 -18.18
N GLU A 135 -11.65 -4.36 -16.89
CA GLU A 135 -12.07 -3.22 -16.07
C GLU A 135 -11.01 -2.09 -16.04
N ALA A 136 -9.72 -2.45 -16.16
CA ALA A 136 -8.63 -1.50 -16.11
C ALA A 136 -8.24 -0.92 -17.49
N LYS A 137 -8.83 -1.36 -18.60
CA LYS A 137 -8.46 -0.94 -19.97
C LYS A 137 -9.32 0.23 -20.47
N GLY A 138 -8.77 0.98 -21.43
CA GLY A 138 -9.51 2.00 -22.17
C GLY A 138 -9.62 3.35 -21.46
N TYR A 139 -8.97 3.51 -20.31
CA TYR A 139 -8.92 4.75 -19.55
C TYR A 139 -7.57 5.46 -19.71
N GLU A 140 -7.54 6.76 -19.43
CA GLU A 140 -6.32 7.56 -19.51
C GLU A 140 -5.23 7.00 -18.57
N CYS A 141 -5.62 6.55 -17.38
CA CYS A 141 -4.69 6.03 -16.38
C CYS A 141 -4.44 4.52 -16.46
N SER A 142 -4.97 3.80 -17.46
CA SER A 142 -4.79 2.35 -17.62
C SER A 142 -3.31 1.92 -17.57
N ALA A 143 -2.43 2.64 -18.27
CA ALA A 143 -1.00 2.29 -18.32
C ALA A 143 -0.31 2.44 -16.96
N ALA A 144 -0.62 3.52 -16.23
CA ALA A 144 -0.08 3.76 -14.90
C ALA A 144 -0.61 2.74 -13.88
N TYR A 145 -1.88 2.35 -14.00
CA TYR A 145 -2.47 1.29 -13.17
C TYR A 145 -1.83 -0.07 -13.41
N LEU A 146 -1.64 -0.48 -14.67
CA LEU A 146 -0.92 -1.73 -14.99
C LEU A 146 0.54 -1.68 -14.52
N ARG A 147 1.18 -0.50 -14.55
CA ARG A 147 2.51 -0.30 -13.98
C ARG A 147 2.51 -0.49 -12.46
N LEU A 148 1.50 0.00 -11.75
CA LEU A 148 1.30 -0.22 -10.32
C LEU A 148 1.13 -1.71 -9.99
N LEU A 149 0.33 -2.44 -10.77
CA LEU A 149 0.19 -3.90 -10.59
C LEU A 149 1.54 -4.62 -10.73
N ARG A 150 2.39 -4.20 -11.66
CA ARG A 150 3.77 -4.70 -11.75
C ARG A 150 4.61 -4.31 -10.52
N CYS A 151 4.48 -3.10 -9.98
CA CYS A 151 5.17 -2.74 -8.73
C CYS A 151 4.77 -3.69 -7.57
N LEU A 152 3.47 -3.98 -7.45
CA LEU A 152 2.93 -4.87 -6.42
C LEU A 152 3.47 -6.29 -6.53
N LYS A 153 3.53 -6.83 -7.75
CA LYS A 153 3.91 -8.24 -7.99
C LYS A 153 5.40 -8.44 -8.26
N GLU A 154 5.95 -7.71 -9.22
CA GLU A 154 7.31 -7.92 -9.75
C GLU A 154 8.38 -7.20 -8.94
N GLU A 155 8.02 -6.08 -8.31
CA GLU A 155 8.91 -5.33 -7.41
C GLU A 155 8.58 -5.55 -5.94
N TYR A 156 7.73 -6.53 -5.65
CA TYR A 156 7.42 -7.05 -4.32
C TYR A 156 6.79 -6.05 -3.34
N LEU A 157 6.18 -4.97 -3.84
CA LEU A 157 5.55 -3.97 -2.95
C LEU A 157 4.45 -4.60 -2.08
N TYR A 158 3.62 -5.51 -2.62
CA TYR A 158 2.59 -6.15 -1.81
C TYR A 158 3.19 -7.07 -0.72
N ALA A 159 4.24 -7.82 -1.06
CA ALA A 159 4.95 -8.65 -0.08
C ALA A 159 5.62 -7.80 1.00
N PHE A 160 6.20 -6.66 0.62
CA PHE A 160 6.72 -5.67 1.56
C PHE A 160 5.64 -5.19 2.53
N MET A 161 4.47 -4.76 2.04
CA MET A 161 3.38 -4.27 2.87
C MET A 161 2.91 -5.33 3.89
N ARG A 162 2.83 -6.60 3.47
CA ARG A 162 2.49 -7.74 4.33
C ARG A 162 3.54 -8.00 5.40
N LEU A 163 4.82 -7.96 5.05
CA LEU A 163 5.93 -8.13 5.99
C LEU A 163 6.05 -6.95 6.95
N HIS A 164 5.88 -5.71 6.46
CA HIS A 164 5.96 -4.50 7.27
C HIS A 164 4.96 -4.53 8.43
N ARG A 165 3.74 -5.01 8.19
CA ARG A 165 2.73 -5.21 9.23
C ARG A 165 3.23 -6.13 10.35
N VAL A 166 3.91 -7.22 10.00
CA VAL A 166 4.49 -8.16 10.99
C VAL A 166 5.67 -7.55 11.73
N VAL A 167 6.52 -6.79 11.03
CA VAL A 167 7.72 -6.18 11.62
C VAL A 167 7.39 -5.02 12.57
N THR A 168 6.34 -4.24 12.27
CA THR A 168 6.04 -3.00 12.99
C THR A 168 4.76 -3.05 13.84
N GLY A 169 3.85 -3.98 13.55
CA GLY A 169 2.53 -4.07 14.17
C GLY A 169 1.49 -3.08 13.62
N PHE A 170 1.87 -2.16 12.73
CA PHE A 170 0.93 -1.22 12.10
C PHE A 170 0.27 -1.84 10.86
N ASP A 171 -1.06 -1.77 10.78
CA ASP A 171 -1.85 -2.34 9.68
C ASP A 171 -2.17 -1.31 8.59
N THR A 172 -1.14 -0.61 8.11
CA THR A 172 -1.26 0.33 6.98
C THR A 172 -1.81 -0.37 5.73
N LEU A 173 -1.43 -1.63 5.51
CA LEU A 173 -1.97 -2.42 4.40
C LEU A 173 -3.48 -2.59 4.54
N GLY A 174 -3.98 -2.95 5.73
CA GLY A 174 -5.41 -3.15 5.90
C GLY A 174 -6.21 -1.88 5.66
N HIS A 175 -5.69 -0.72 6.08
CA HIS A 175 -6.29 0.59 5.78
C HIS A 175 -6.33 0.83 4.27
N ILE A 176 -5.20 0.71 3.59
CA ILE A 176 -5.11 0.85 2.12
C ILE A 176 -6.06 -0.11 1.41
N SER A 177 -6.13 -1.37 1.85
CA SER A 177 -7.05 -2.36 1.30
C SER A 177 -8.51 -1.94 1.47
N GLY A 178 -8.90 -1.45 2.65
CA GLY A 178 -10.26 -1.01 2.91
C GLY A 178 -10.65 0.21 2.07
N VAL A 179 -9.77 1.21 1.98
CA VAL A 179 -9.98 2.41 1.14
C VAL A 179 -10.11 2.00 -0.32
N SER A 180 -9.18 1.20 -0.83
CA SER A 180 -9.20 0.70 -2.21
C SER A 180 -10.46 -0.11 -2.51
N TYR A 181 -10.93 -0.93 -1.57
CA TYR A 181 -12.15 -1.71 -1.72
C TYR A 181 -13.39 -0.81 -1.85
N LEU A 182 -13.57 0.14 -0.92
CA LEU A 182 -14.72 1.05 -0.95
C LEU A 182 -14.70 1.93 -2.21
N THR A 183 -13.53 2.46 -2.59
CA THR A 183 -13.34 3.20 -3.85
C THR A 183 -13.74 2.36 -5.05
N ALA A 184 -13.30 1.09 -5.13
CA ALA A 184 -13.65 0.21 -6.24
C ALA A 184 -15.16 -0.09 -6.30
N CYS A 185 -15.81 -0.37 -5.16
CA CYS A 185 -17.25 -0.60 -5.10
C CYS A 185 -18.06 0.58 -5.64
N ILE A 186 -17.69 1.81 -5.26
CA ILE A 186 -18.41 3.01 -5.70
C ILE A 186 -18.08 3.34 -7.16
N ALA A 187 -16.80 3.26 -7.55
CA ALA A 187 -16.38 3.53 -8.93
C ALA A 187 -17.06 2.61 -9.94
N LYS A 188 -17.20 1.31 -9.63
CA LYS A 188 -17.90 0.34 -10.50
C LYS A 188 -19.38 0.68 -10.68
N GLN A 189 -20.06 1.13 -9.63
CA GLN A 189 -21.46 1.55 -9.72
C GLN A 189 -21.60 2.84 -10.53
N LEU A 190 -20.67 3.78 -10.39
CA LEU A 190 -20.68 5.03 -11.16
C LEU A 190 -20.55 4.80 -12.67
N LEU A 191 -19.89 3.74 -13.12
CA LEU A 191 -19.85 3.34 -14.54
C LEU A 191 -21.24 3.03 -15.13
N GLN A 192 -22.24 2.77 -14.29
CA GLN A 192 -23.63 2.54 -14.69
C GLN A 192 -24.47 3.83 -14.70
N THR A 193 -23.83 4.99 -14.48
CA THR A 193 -24.46 6.32 -14.44
C THR A 193 -23.88 7.22 -15.53
N GLU A 194 -24.36 8.47 -15.62
CA GLU A 194 -23.79 9.47 -16.54
C GLU A 194 -22.49 10.11 -16.03
N VAL A 195 -22.07 9.82 -14.79
CA VAL A 195 -20.86 10.37 -14.20
C VAL A 195 -19.62 9.78 -14.88
N ARG A 196 -18.77 10.66 -15.41
CA ARG A 196 -17.47 10.26 -15.93
C ARG A 196 -16.52 9.99 -14.78
N VAL A 197 -16.04 8.75 -14.70
CA VAL A 197 -15.04 8.30 -13.75
C VAL A 197 -14.01 7.45 -14.48
N ASP A 198 -12.72 7.62 -14.14
CA ASP A 198 -11.64 6.70 -14.50
C ASP A 198 -11.38 5.74 -13.30
N PRO A 199 -11.88 4.48 -13.34
CA PRO A 199 -11.67 3.52 -12.27
C PRO A 199 -10.19 3.17 -12.07
N ALA A 200 -9.39 3.16 -13.15
CA ALA A 200 -7.96 2.87 -13.08
C ALA A 200 -7.23 3.97 -12.29
N LEU A 201 -7.63 5.23 -12.47
CA LEU A 201 -7.17 6.36 -11.67
C LEU A 201 -7.64 6.26 -10.22
N ALA A 202 -8.94 6.09 -9.99
CA ALA A 202 -9.53 6.06 -8.64
C ALA A 202 -8.92 4.92 -7.79
N CYS A 203 -8.94 3.69 -8.31
CA CYS A 203 -8.44 2.52 -7.58
C CYS A 203 -6.90 2.56 -7.46
N GLY A 204 -6.19 2.99 -8.51
CA GLY A 204 -4.74 3.11 -8.46
C GLY A 204 -4.26 4.14 -7.44
N ALA A 205 -4.93 5.30 -7.37
CA ALA A 205 -4.65 6.32 -6.36
C ALA A 205 -4.99 5.82 -4.95
N ALA A 206 -6.09 5.10 -4.76
CA ALA A 206 -6.45 4.50 -3.48
C ALA A 206 -5.45 3.47 -2.97
N ILE A 207 -4.85 2.67 -3.85
CA ILE A 207 -3.77 1.75 -3.46
C ILE A 207 -2.50 2.51 -3.04
N LEU A 208 -2.24 3.67 -3.64
CA LEU A 208 -1.02 4.44 -3.43
C LEU A 208 -1.06 5.45 -2.29
N HIS A 209 -2.23 5.95 -1.90
CA HIS A 209 -2.37 7.17 -1.08
C HIS A 209 -1.47 7.21 0.16
N ASP A 210 -1.37 6.07 0.85
CA ASP A 210 -0.65 5.92 2.11
C ASP A 210 0.69 5.20 2.00
N ILE A 211 1.17 4.91 0.79
CA ILE A 211 2.44 4.19 0.59
C ILE A 211 3.63 4.94 1.18
N GLY A 212 3.56 6.27 1.22
CA GLY A 212 4.59 7.13 1.80
C GLY A 212 4.77 6.97 3.30
N LYS A 213 3.80 6.40 4.03
CA LYS A 213 3.94 6.11 5.46
C LYS A 213 5.10 5.15 5.74
N TYR A 214 5.39 4.26 4.78
CA TYR A 214 6.52 3.34 4.86
C TYR A 214 7.88 4.04 4.64
N GLY A 215 7.87 5.21 4.00
CA GLY A 215 9.07 5.99 3.69
C GLY A 215 9.50 6.94 4.81
N CYS A 216 8.60 7.32 5.72
CA CYS A 216 8.91 8.22 6.82
C CYS A 216 9.99 7.64 7.75
N ARG A 217 10.92 8.48 8.18
CA ARG A 217 12.03 8.06 9.04
C ARG A 217 11.62 7.95 10.51
N PRO A 218 12.34 7.18 11.36
CA PRO A 218 12.05 7.12 12.80
C PRO A 218 12.03 8.51 13.46
N GLU A 219 12.95 9.40 13.10
CA GLU A 219 13.00 10.79 13.58
C GLU A 219 11.83 11.67 13.08
N GLU A 220 11.06 11.20 12.11
CA GLU A 220 9.91 11.88 11.52
C GLU A 220 8.56 11.37 12.04
N THR A 221 8.56 10.48 13.03
CA THR A 221 7.35 9.80 13.55
C THR A 221 6.22 10.78 13.89
N ASP A 222 6.53 11.89 14.57
CA ASP A 222 5.55 12.91 14.96
C ASP A 222 5.01 13.72 13.76
N ARG A 223 5.64 13.59 12.60
CA ARG A 223 5.33 14.33 11.37
C ARG A 223 4.81 13.44 10.25
N VAL A 224 4.62 12.13 10.49
CA VAL A 224 4.13 11.17 9.48
C VAL A 224 2.86 11.65 8.80
N ALA A 225 1.91 12.20 9.58
CA ALA A 225 0.65 12.75 9.06
C ALA A 225 0.84 13.89 8.04
N TYR A 226 2.01 14.56 8.03
CA TYR A 226 2.33 15.65 7.12
C TYR A 226 3.30 15.24 6.01
N LEU A 227 4.19 14.28 6.28
CA LEU A 227 5.28 13.92 5.37
C LEU A 227 4.94 12.76 4.44
N HIS A 228 3.98 11.90 4.80
CA HIS A 228 3.68 10.74 3.96
C HIS A 228 3.22 11.14 2.55
N TYR A 229 2.59 12.31 2.35
CA TYR A 229 2.26 12.83 1.01
C TYR A 229 3.49 13.00 0.12
N TYR A 230 4.55 13.58 0.71
CA TYR A 230 5.81 13.80 0.02
C TYR A 230 6.43 12.46 -0.37
N TYR A 231 6.49 11.50 0.56
CA TYR A 231 7.02 10.17 0.26
C TYR A 231 6.15 9.40 -0.74
N THR A 232 4.82 9.50 -0.67
CA THR A 232 3.90 8.92 -1.67
C THR A 232 4.18 9.50 -3.06
N TYR A 233 4.35 10.81 -3.17
CA TYR A 233 4.71 11.48 -4.42
C TYR A 233 6.07 11.01 -4.96
N GLU A 234 7.10 10.98 -4.10
CA GLU A 234 8.44 10.54 -4.50
C GLU A 234 8.46 9.08 -4.96
N TYR A 235 7.77 8.18 -4.25
CA TYR A 235 7.61 6.79 -4.70
C TYR A 235 6.96 6.73 -6.08
N ALA A 236 5.84 7.43 -6.26
CA ALA A 236 5.10 7.42 -7.51
C ALA A 236 5.91 8.00 -8.68
N ARG A 237 6.66 9.08 -8.44
CA ARG A 237 7.58 9.70 -9.41
C ARG A 237 8.66 8.71 -9.84
N ARG A 238 9.33 8.06 -8.88
CA ARG A 238 10.41 7.09 -9.16
C ARG A 238 9.92 5.87 -9.91
N LYS A 239 8.69 5.41 -9.63
CA LYS A 239 8.09 4.24 -10.26
C LYS A 239 7.32 4.55 -11.55
N ASN A 240 7.32 5.81 -12.00
CA ASN A 240 6.59 6.31 -13.18
C ASN A 240 5.08 6.02 -13.11
N LEU A 241 4.46 6.35 -11.97
CA LEU A 241 3.03 6.14 -11.71
C LEU A 241 2.16 7.36 -12.04
N GLY A 242 2.75 8.39 -12.65
CA GLY A 242 2.03 9.51 -13.29
C GLY A 242 0.93 10.12 -12.42
N GLN A 243 -0.26 10.24 -13.02
CA GLN A 243 -1.42 10.87 -12.40
C GLN A 243 -1.94 10.13 -11.16
N LEU A 244 -1.72 8.81 -11.04
CA LEU A 244 -2.05 8.07 -9.81
C LEU A 244 -1.34 8.69 -8.61
N GLY A 245 -0.04 9.00 -8.77
CA GLY A 245 0.78 9.61 -7.72
C GLY A 245 0.32 11.02 -7.34
N ILE A 246 -0.12 11.80 -8.31
CA ILE A 246 -0.62 13.16 -8.08
C ILE A 246 -1.88 13.10 -7.21
N ILE A 247 -2.88 12.31 -7.62
CA ILE A 247 -4.13 12.16 -6.85
C ILE A 247 -3.85 11.51 -5.48
N ALA A 248 -3.04 10.46 -5.44
CA ALA A 248 -2.65 9.78 -4.21
C ALA A 248 -1.94 10.71 -3.21
N SER A 249 -1.06 11.61 -3.66
CA SER A 249 -0.34 12.53 -2.77
C SER A 249 -1.18 13.75 -2.34
N ALA A 250 -2.25 14.08 -3.06
CA ALA A 250 -3.10 15.23 -2.77
C ALA A 250 -4.30 14.91 -1.84
N HIS A 251 -4.53 13.65 -1.48
CA HIS A 251 -5.77 13.22 -0.80
C HIS A 251 -5.98 13.82 0.61
N SER A 252 -4.97 14.37 1.26
CA SER A 252 -5.18 15.07 2.53
C SER A 252 -4.28 16.29 2.74
N VAL A 253 -3.93 16.98 1.64
CA VAL A 253 -3.31 18.31 1.78
C VAL A 253 -4.25 19.24 2.54
N TRP A 254 -3.67 19.90 3.52
CA TRP A 254 -4.34 20.73 4.52
C TRP A 254 -5.09 21.92 3.89
N ASP A 255 -4.81 22.23 2.62
CA ASP A 255 -5.41 23.29 1.81
C ASP A 255 -6.07 22.72 0.54
N LEU A 256 -6.90 21.67 0.67
CA LEU A 256 -7.73 21.22 -0.45
C LEU A 256 -8.64 22.36 -0.93
N GLU A 257 -8.45 22.81 -2.16
CA GLU A 257 -9.47 23.57 -2.91
C GLU A 257 -10.61 22.60 -3.27
N LEU A 258 -11.49 22.35 -2.30
CA LEU A 258 -12.61 21.39 -2.40
C LEU A 258 -13.57 21.68 -3.57
N GLU A 259 -13.51 22.87 -4.13
CA GLU A 259 -14.37 23.35 -5.21
C GLU A 259 -13.99 22.78 -6.59
N ASN A 260 -12.75 22.30 -6.79
CA ASN A 260 -12.23 21.86 -8.09
C ASN A 260 -11.73 20.40 -8.11
N LEU A 261 -12.24 19.55 -7.22
CA LEU A 261 -11.83 18.14 -7.14
C LEU A 261 -12.49 17.28 -8.21
N SER A 262 -11.70 16.40 -8.83
CA SER A 262 -12.23 15.35 -9.71
C SER A 262 -13.04 14.32 -8.91
N VAL A 263 -13.87 13.53 -9.61
CA VAL A 263 -14.64 12.44 -8.99
C VAL A 263 -13.70 11.42 -8.34
N GLU A 264 -12.57 11.11 -8.95
CA GLU A 264 -11.56 10.18 -8.41
C GLU A 264 -10.92 10.72 -7.13
N SER A 265 -10.66 12.03 -7.07
CA SER A 265 -10.15 12.68 -5.85
C SER A 265 -11.18 12.62 -4.74
N LEU A 266 -12.45 12.94 -5.04
CA LEU A 266 -13.54 12.86 -4.07
C LEU A 266 -13.77 11.43 -3.58
N LEU A 267 -13.71 10.44 -4.45
CA LEU A 267 -13.82 9.02 -4.09
C LEU A 267 -12.71 8.58 -3.14
N LEU A 268 -11.46 8.98 -3.43
CA LEU A 268 -10.33 8.67 -2.57
C LEU A 268 -10.48 9.31 -1.19
N ILE A 269 -10.76 10.61 -1.14
CA ILE A 269 -10.93 11.34 0.12
C ILE A 269 -12.11 10.78 0.91
N TYR A 270 -13.24 10.51 0.25
CA TYR A 270 -14.43 9.94 0.86
C TYR A 270 -14.14 8.56 1.47
N ALA A 271 -13.48 7.67 0.71
CA ALA A 271 -13.15 6.33 1.19
C ALA A 271 -12.11 6.36 2.32
N ASP A 272 -11.05 7.17 2.21
CA ASP A 272 -10.07 7.36 3.29
C ASP A 272 -10.73 7.91 4.55
N PHE A 273 -11.69 8.84 4.41
CA PHE A 273 -12.41 9.40 5.54
C PHE A 273 -13.25 8.34 6.27
N ARG A 274 -13.85 7.40 5.54
CA ARG A 274 -14.75 6.36 6.09
C ARG A 274 -14.07 5.11 6.60
N VAL A 275 -12.90 4.78 6.07
CA VAL A 275 -12.12 3.63 6.50
C VAL A 275 -11.11 4.09 7.53
N LYS A 276 -11.21 3.59 8.77
CA LYS A 276 -10.30 4.00 9.84
C LYS A 276 -9.85 2.81 10.68
N SER A 277 -8.56 2.81 11.02
CA SER A 277 -8.01 1.90 12.01
C SER A 277 -8.42 2.31 13.43
N MET A 278 -8.89 1.33 14.19
CA MET A 278 -9.05 1.40 15.63
C MET A 278 -8.03 0.49 16.30
N ARG A 279 -7.48 0.93 17.42
CA ARG A 279 -6.59 0.11 18.23
C ARG A 279 -7.39 -0.53 19.37
N GLY A 280 -7.38 -1.85 19.42
CA GLY A 280 -7.98 -2.65 20.48
C GLY A 280 -7.22 -2.52 21.80
N LYS A 281 -7.82 -3.00 22.88
CA LYS A 281 -7.21 -2.99 24.22
C LYS A 281 -5.95 -3.86 24.33
N ASP A 282 -5.83 -4.85 23.45
CA ASP A 282 -4.67 -5.73 23.30
C ASP A 282 -3.56 -5.11 22.42
N GLY A 283 -3.77 -3.88 21.94
CA GLY A 283 -2.83 -3.18 21.07
C GLY A 283 -2.96 -3.54 19.58
N SER A 284 -3.83 -4.48 19.21
CA SER A 284 -4.09 -4.87 17.83
C SER A 284 -4.81 -3.75 17.06
N GLU A 285 -4.48 -3.57 15.78
CA GLU A 285 -5.22 -2.67 14.91
C GLU A 285 -6.31 -3.43 14.16
N LYS A 286 -7.51 -2.86 14.16
CA LYS A 286 -8.65 -3.33 13.37
C LYS A 286 -9.13 -2.21 12.47
N VAL A 287 -9.14 -2.48 11.17
CA VAL A 287 -9.67 -1.57 10.16
C VAL A 287 -11.18 -1.72 10.11
N CYS A 288 -11.89 -0.60 10.23
CA CYS A 288 -13.34 -0.53 10.26
C CYS A 288 -13.86 0.42 9.19
N PHE A 289 -15.04 0.10 8.66
CA PHE A 289 -15.82 0.97 7.78
C PHE A 289 -16.87 1.67 8.63
N TRP A 290 -16.92 2.98 8.54
CA TRP A 290 -17.84 3.83 9.29
C TRP A 290 -18.78 4.55 8.34
N SER A 291 -19.95 4.97 8.83
CA SER A 291 -20.71 5.99 8.12
C SER A 291 -19.92 7.30 8.08
N LEU A 292 -20.28 8.20 7.18
CA LEU A 292 -19.61 9.51 7.10
C LEU A 292 -19.74 10.29 8.42
N ASP A 293 -20.92 10.25 9.06
CA ASP A 293 -21.19 10.88 10.35
C ASP A 293 -20.31 10.31 11.47
N GLN A 294 -20.25 8.98 11.58
CA GLN A 294 -19.39 8.31 12.56
C GLN A 294 -17.92 8.66 12.34
N SER A 295 -17.49 8.75 11.09
CA SER A 295 -16.12 9.11 10.74
C SER A 295 -15.77 10.53 11.17
N TYR A 296 -16.71 11.46 11.00
CA TYR A 296 -16.57 12.85 11.43
C TYR A 296 -16.43 12.94 12.95
N ASP A 297 -17.27 12.22 13.69
CA ASP A 297 -17.20 12.15 15.16
C ASP A 297 -15.89 11.53 15.64
N ILE A 298 -15.43 10.44 15.00
CA ILE A 298 -14.15 9.79 15.32
C ILE A 298 -12.98 10.75 15.10
N ILE A 299 -12.99 11.51 14.00
CA ILE A 299 -11.93 12.48 13.71
C ILE A 299 -11.95 13.61 14.73
N LEU A 300 -13.12 14.18 15.03
CA LEU A 300 -13.24 15.23 16.04
C LEU A 300 -12.85 14.75 17.44
N GLY A 301 -13.18 13.50 17.79
CA GLY A 301 -12.85 12.90 19.09
C GLY A 301 -11.38 12.53 19.27
N LYS A 302 -10.63 12.28 18.18
CA LYS A 302 -9.19 11.99 18.22
C LYS A 302 -8.31 13.25 18.28
N LEU A 303 -8.89 14.44 18.11
CA LEU A 303 -8.15 15.67 18.12
C LEU A 303 -8.11 16.25 19.55
N ASP A 304 -7.11 15.86 20.33
CA ASP A 304 -6.72 16.67 21.50
C ASP A 304 -6.23 18.05 21.00
N ASN A 305 -6.70 19.14 21.62
CA ASN A 305 -6.36 20.53 21.25
C ASN A 305 -6.80 21.00 19.83
N VAL A 306 -8.05 20.77 19.45
CA VAL A 306 -8.65 21.42 18.26
C VAL A 306 -8.75 22.92 18.50
N ASP A 307 -7.94 23.70 17.77
CA ASP A 307 -8.27 25.11 17.59
C ASP A 307 -9.51 25.25 16.70
N GLU A 308 -10.25 26.34 16.87
CA GLU A 308 -11.49 26.61 16.13
C GLU A 308 -11.28 26.57 14.60
N ASN A 309 -10.06 26.84 14.12
CA ASN A 309 -9.73 26.81 12.69
C ASN A 309 -9.70 25.37 12.13
N LYS A 310 -9.11 24.42 12.87
CA LYS A 310 -9.13 22.99 12.53
C LYS A 310 -10.56 22.45 12.51
N ARG A 311 -11.38 22.79 13.50
CA ARG A 311 -12.80 22.39 13.55
C ARG A 311 -13.55 22.88 12.31
N ARG A 312 -13.43 24.16 11.98
CA ARG A 312 -14.07 24.76 10.79
C ARG A 312 -13.62 24.10 9.50
N ARG A 313 -12.34 23.73 9.41
CA ARG A 313 -11.79 23.05 8.24
C ARG A 313 -12.40 21.66 8.05
N TYR A 314 -12.39 20.84 9.09
CA TYR A 314 -13.01 19.51 9.02
C TYR A 314 -14.51 19.58 8.75
N ALA A 315 -15.21 20.59 9.29
CA ALA A 315 -16.61 20.83 8.97
C ALA A 315 -16.84 21.12 7.47
N LYS A 316 -15.95 21.90 6.83
CA LYS A 316 -16.01 22.15 5.37
C LYS A 316 -15.76 20.88 4.56
N VAL A 317 -14.74 20.10 4.93
CA VAL A 317 -14.45 18.81 4.27
C VAL A 317 -15.65 17.87 4.41
N TYR A 318 -16.17 17.70 5.63
CA TYR A 318 -17.35 16.89 5.89
C TYR A 318 -18.55 17.35 5.07
N ALA A 319 -18.85 18.66 5.03
CA ALA A 319 -19.97 19.18 4.23
C ALA A 319 -19.81 18.84 2.73
N LYS A 320 -18.59 18.95 2.18
CA LYS A 320 -18.32 18.55 0.79
C LYS A 320 -18.49 17.05 0.57
N LEU A 321 -18.01 16.23 1.50
CA LEU A 321 -18.16 14.77 1.43
C LEU A 321 -19.62 14.35 1.59
N LYS A 322 -20.41 15.07 2.38
CA LYS A 322 -21.84 14.83 2.55
C LYS A 322 -22.61 15.17 1.29
N ASP A 323 -22.33 16.32 0.68
CA ASP A 323 -22.87 16.70 -0.63
C ASP A 323 -22.55 15.64 -1.70
N PHE A 324 -21.30 15.15 -1.71
CA PHE A 324 -20.91 14.06 -2.61
C PHE A 324 -21.65 12.75 -2.30
N GLU A 325 -21.78 12.36 -1.04
CA GLU A 325 -22.53 11.16 -0.63
C GLU A 325 -24.00 11.24 -1.02
N ASP A 326 -24.65 12.39 -0.80
CA ASP A 326 -26.05 12.62 -1.18
C ASP A 326 -26.22 12.55 -2.70
N TYR A 327 -25.24 13.06 -3.46
CA TYR A 327 -25.21 12.93 -4.91
C TYR A 327 -25.06 11.48 -5.37
N LEU A 328 -24.17 10.69 -4.74
CA LEU A 328 -24.04 9.25 -5.02
C LEU A 328 -25.37 8.51 -4.76
N VAL A 329 -26.00 8.76 -3.61
CA VAL A 329 -27.28 8.15 -3.25
C VAL A 329 -28.39 8.57 -4.22
N PHE A 330 -28.43 9.84 -4.62
CA PHE A 330 -29.37 10.33 -5.64
C PHE A 330 -29.24 9.60 -6.97
N LEU A 331 -28.01 9.25 -7.38
CA LEU A 331 -27.73 8.45 -8.57
C LEU A 331 -28.05 6.94 -8.39
N GLY A 332 -28.52 6.52 -7.22
CA GLY A 332 -28.78 5.12 -6.89
C GLY A 332 -27.54 4.30 -6.56
N VAL A 333 -26.40 4.95 -6.29
CA VAL A 333 -25.16 4.28 -5.89
C VAL A 333 -25.22 3.92 -4.41
N SER A 334 -25.01 2.64 -4.08
CA SER A 334 -24.83 2.19 -2.72
C SER A 334 -23.47 2.63 -2.18
N VAL A 335 -23.51 3.40 -1.10
CA VAL A 335 -22.32 3.85 -0.37
C VAL A 335 -21.93 2.90 0.75
N GLU A 336 -22.78 1.94 1.12
CA GLU A 336 -22.39 0.94 2.13
C GLU A 336 -21.51 -0.15 1.49
N PRO A 337 -20.38 -0.52 2.11
CA PRO A 337 -19.63 -1.68 1.67
C PRO A 337 -20.54 -2.91 1.78
N GLU A 338 -20.67 -3.69 0.70
CA GLU A 338 -21.54 -4.88 0.70
C GLU A 338 -21.21 -5.77 1.91
N ASN A 339 -22.22 -6.28 2.61
CA ASN A 339 -22.05 -7.29 3.66
C ASN A 339 -21.72 -8.67 3.04
N THR A 340 -20.64 -8.76 2.28
CA THR A 340 -20.07 -10.05 1.90
C THR A 340 -19.11 -10.47 3.00
N ALA A 341 -19.47 -11.57 3.67
CA ALA A 341 -18.76 -12.18 4.80
C ALA A 341 -17.35 -12.65 4.41
#